data_AF-A0AAE4E4Z2-F1
#
_entry.id   AF-A0AAE4E4Z2-F1
#
_cell.length_a   1.000
_cell.length_b   1.000
_cell.length_c   1.000
_cell.angle_alpha   90.00
_cell.angle_beta   90.00
_cell.angle_gamma   90.00
#
_symmetry.space_group_name_H-M   'P 1'
#
loop_
_entity.id
_entity.type
_entity.pdbx_description
1 polymer ?
#
loop_
_entity_poly.entity_id
_entity_poly.type
_entity_poly.pdbx_seq_one_letter_code
_entity_poly.pdbx_strand_id
1 'polypeptide(L)' 'MKKTAAIISACALTFALSACSGNNYVMHTNDGRSIVSEGKPTTDNDTGMISYKDANGNKQQINRSDVKEMKEIEH' A
#
# COMPACT_ATOMS: atom_id res chain seq x y z
N MET A 1 31.78 18.01 -23.11
CA MET A 1 31.65 17.65 -21.67
C MET A 1 30.29 17.99 -21.06
N LYS A 2 29.60 19.09 -21.46
CA LYS A 2 28.28 19.47 -20.92
C LYS A 2 27.08 18.63 -21.38
N LYS A 3 27.11 18.06 -22.60
CA LYS A 3 26.01 17.25 -23.15
C LYS A 3 25.96 15.81 -22.62
N THR A 4 27.11 15.25 -22.24
CA THR A 4 27.23 13.88 -21.71
C THR A 4 26.78 13.79 -20.25
N ALA A 5 27.02 14.83 -19.46
CA ALA A 5 26.52 14.93 -18.08
C ALA A 5 24.99 14.97 -18.02
N ALA A 6 24.34 15.65 -18.98
CA ALA A 6 22.88 15.73 -19.04
C ALA A 6 22.21 14.38 -19.33
N ILE A 7 22.83 13.55 -20.20
CA ILE A 7 22.29 12.22 -20.56
C ILE A 7 22.43 11.23 -19.39
N ILE A 8 23.56 11.27 -18.67
CA ILE A 8 23.78 10.40 -17.51
C ILE A 8 22.83 10.77 -16.36
N SER A 9 22.57 12.06 -16.15
CA SER A 9 21.60 12.54 -15.16
C SER A 9 20.16 12.10 -15.50
N ALA A 10 19.78 12.13 -16.78
CA ALA A 10 18.45 11.70 -17.22
C ALA A 10 18.21 10.19 -17.00
N CYS A 11 19.21 9.34 -17.18
CA CYS A 11 19.08 7.89 -16.95
C CYS A 11 19.00 7.51 -15.46
N ALA A 12 19.58 8.31 -14.56
CA ALA A 12 19.50 8.05 -13.12
C ALA A 12 18.09 8.29 -12.55
N LEU A 13 17.32 9.19 -13.18
CA LEU A 13 15.97 9.54 -12.75
C LEU A 13 14.91 8.48 -13.11
N THR A 14 15.12 7.68 -14.16
CA THR A 14 14.11 6.69 -14.61
C THR A 14 14.07 5.42 -13.77
N PHE A 15 15.14 5.10 -13.02
CA PHE A 15 15.18 3.92 -12.14
C PHE A 15 14.67 4.20 -10.71
N ALA A 16 14.46 5.46 -10.33
CA ALA A 16 14.01 5.82 -8.98
C ALA A 16 12.50 5.65 -8.75
N LEU A 17 11.70 5.39 -9.80
CA LEU A 17 10.23 5.29 -9.70
C LEU A 17 9.68 3.87 -9.50
N SER A 18 10.52 2.84 -9.36
CA SER A 18 10.04 1.44 -9.23
C SER A 18 9.53 1.06 -7.83
N ALA A 19 9.40 2.01 -6.90
CA ALA A 19 9.04 1.72 -5.51
C ALA A 19 7.53 1.69 -5.19
N CYS A 20 6.65 1.89 -6.18
CA CYS A 20 5.20 1.99 -5.93
C CYS A 20 4.43 0.66 -6.02
N SER A 21 5.07 -0.46 -6.37
CA SER A 21 4.38 -1.75 -6.59
C SER A 21 4.23 -2.59 -5.31
N GLY A 22 3.76 -2.00 -4.22
CA GLY A 22 3.38 -2.79 -3.04
C GLY A 22 2.17 -3.67 -3.34
N ASN A 23 2.22 -4.96 -2.96
CA ASN A 23 1.09 -5.87 -3.12
C ASN A 23 -0.14 -5.30 -2.39
N ASN A 24 -1.26 -5.18 -3.11
CA ASN A 24 -2.51 -4.72 -2.53
C ASN A 24 -3.20 -5.86 -1.78
N TYR A 25 -4.04 -5.52 -0.81
CA TYR A 25 -4.80 -6.51 -0.04
C TYR A 25 -6.29 -6.20 -0.07
N VAL A 26 -7.12 -7.23 -0.06
CA VAL A 26 -8.55 -7.12 0.17
C VAL A 26 -8.90 -7.67 1.54
N MET A 27 -9.62 -6.88 2.33
CA MET A 27 -10.20 -7.28 3.60
C MET A 27 -11.70 -7.46 3.42
N HIS A 28 -12.19 -8.66 3.70
CA HIS A 28 -13.62 -8.91 3.86
C HIS A 28 -13.99 -8.72 5.31
N THR A 29 -15.02 -7.93 5.56
CA THR A 29 -15.49 -7.61 6.90
C THR A 29 -16.76 -8.38 7.24
N ASN A 30 -17.06 -8.50 8.53
CA ASN A 30 -18.25 -9.20 9.01
C ASN A 30 -19.57 -8.51 8.62
N ASP A 31 -19.54 -7.20 8.36
CA ASP A 31 -20.69 -6.43 7.89
C ASP A 31 -20.92 -6.51 6.36
N GLY A 32 -20.09 -7.28 5.65
CA GLY A 32 -20.23 -7.52 4.21
C GLY A 32 -19.48 -6.52 3.32
N ARG A 33 -18.71 -5.57 3.88
CA ARG A 33 -17.83 -4.72 3.07
C ARG A 33 -16.58 -5.48 2.63
N SER A 34 -16.14 -5.15 1.41
CA SER A 34 -14.82 -5.51 0.88
C SER A 34 -13.97 -4.25 0.78
N ILE A 35 -12.89 -4.19 1.54
CA ILE A 35 -12.03 -3.01 1.66
C ILE A 35 -10.71 -3.32 0.98
N VAL A 36 -10.31 -2.49 0.01
CA VAL A 36 -9.00 -2.60 -0.65
C VAL A 36 -8.00 -1.72 0.10
N SER A 37 -6.85 -2.30 0.43
CA SER A 37 -5.72 -1.65 1.08
C SER A 37 -4.54 -1.57 0.12
N GLU A 38 -3.93 -0.40 0.06
CA GLU A 38 -2.59 -0.21 -0.50
C GLU A 38 -1.55 -0.80 0.45
N GLY A 39 -0.89 -1.89 0.03
CA GLY A 39 0.04 -2.60 0.90
C GLY A 39 -0.65 -3.44 1.98
N LYS A 40 0.17 -4.17 2.73
CA LYS A 40 -0.27 -5.09 3.77
C LYS A 40 -0.80 -4.35 5.00
N PRO A 41 -2.07 -4.56 5.42
CA PRO A 41 -2.57 -4.05 6.70
C PRO A 41 -1.75 -4.58 7.87
N THR A 42 -1.50 -3.74 8.87
CA THR A 42 -0.72 -4.08 10.06
C THR A 42 -1.50 -3.79 11.32
N THR A 43 -1.11 -4.39 12.44
CA THR A 43 -1.69 -4.03 13.74
C THR A 43 -0.98 -2.79 14.26
N ASP A 44 -1.76 -1.77 14.61
CA ASP A 44 -1.30 -0.59 15.30
C ASP A 44 -0.97 -0.95 16.77
N ASN A 45 0.24 -0.63 17.23
CA ASN A 45 0.68 -1.01 18.57
C ASN A 45 0.06 -0.14 19.67
N ASP A 46 -0.40 1.06 19.33
CA ASP A 46 -0.98 2.00 20.30
C ASP A 46 -2.47 1.72 20.50
N THR A 47 -3.18 1.35 19.43
CA THR A 47 -4.63 1.12 19.47
C THR A 47 -5.02 -0.36 19.47
N GLY A 48 -4.15 -1.25 19.02
CA GLY A 48 -4.45 -2.66 18.79
C GLY A 48 -5.36 -2.92 17.58
N MET A 49 -5.75 -1.88 16.83
CA MET A 49 -6.58 -1.99 15.63
C MET A 49 -5.76 -2.37 14.39
N ILE A 50 -6.43 -2.85 13.35
CA ILE A 50 -5.79 -3.05 12.05
C ILE A 50 -5.72 -1.70 11.34
N SER A 51 -4.50 -1.20 11.13
CA SER A 51 -4.18 -0.01 10.36
C SER A 51 -3.92 -0.37 8.90
N TYR A 52 -4.52 0.38 7.99
CA TYR A 52 -4.40 0.17 6.55
C TYR A 52 -4.47 1.50 5.80
N LYS A 53 -3.98 1.51 4.55
CA LYS A 53 -4.08 2.66 3.67
C LYS A 53 -5.16 2.38 2.63
N ASP A 54 -6.21 3.19 2.59
CA ASP A 54 -7.29 3.02 1.62
C ASP A 54 -6.84 3.37 0.19
N ALA A 55 -7.67 3.06 -0.81
CA ALA A 55 -7.39 3.34 -2.22
C ALA A 55 -7.31 4.84 -2.58
N ASN A 56 -7.70 5.73 -1.67
CA ASN A 56 -7.52 7.18 -1.83
C ASN A 56 -6.22 7.67 -1.16
N GLY A 57 -5.49 6.73 -0.56
CA GLY A 57 -4.24 6.93 0.13
C GLY A 57 -4.35 7.43 1.57
N ASN A 58 -5.54 7.41 2.16
CA ASN A 58 -5.73 7.81 3.56
C ASN A 58 -5.46 6.65 4.51
N LYS A 59 -4.88 6.96 5.68
CA LYS A 59 -4.74 5.99 6.76
C LYS A 59 -6.07 5.79 7.46
N GLN A 60 -6.49 4.54 7.59
CA GLN A 60 -7.72 4.14 8.25
C GLN A 60 -7.39 3.06 9.28
N GLN A 61 -8.28 2.90 10.25
CA GLN A 61 -8.20 1.81 11.22
C GLN A 61 -9.54 1.07 11.29
N ILE A 62 -9.47 -0.25 11.43
CA ILE A 62 -10.63 -1.13 11.62
C ILE A 62 -10.36 -2.10 12.78
N ASN A 63 -11.40 -2.43 13.54
CA ASN A 63 -11.26 -3.40 14.61
C ASN A 63 -10.90 -4.77 14.02
N ARG A 64 -9.92 -5.47 14.62
CA ARG A 64 -9.52 -6.81 14.18
C ARG A 64 -10.71 -7.78 14.20
N SER A 65 -11.62 -7.62 15.16
CA SER A 65 -12.82 -8.45 15.28
C SER A 65 -13.84 -8.25 14.14
N ASP A 66 -13.77 -7.13 13.42
CA ASP A 66 -14.65 -6.85 12.28
C ASP A 66 -14.12 -7.43 10.97
N VAL A 67 -12.84 -7.86 10.94
CA VAL A 67 -12.22 -8.46 9.76
C VAL A 67 -12.46 -9.96 9.76
N LYS A 68 -13.17 -10.44 8.73
CA LYS A 68 -13.45 -11.87 8.51
C LYS A 68 -12.30 -12.58 7.82
N GLU A 69 -11.76 -11.95 6.79
CA GLU A 69 -10.70 -12.51 5.96
C GLU A 69 -9.84 -11.39 5.35
N MET A 70 -8.56 -11.66 5.15
CA MET A 70 -7.63 -10.79 4.46
C MET A 70 -6.87 -11.59 3.41
N LYS A 71 -6.87 -11.13 2.17
CA LYS A 71 -6.22 -11.79 1.03
C LYS A 71 -5.34 -10.80 0.28
N GLU A 72 -4.21 -11.30 -0.18
CA GLU A 72 -3.34 -10.56 -1.09
C GLU A 72 -3.95 -10.56 -2.49
N ILE A 73 -3.88 -9.42 -3.18
CA ILE A 73 -4.30 -9.28 -4.56
C ILE A 73 -3.05 -9.48 -5.42
N GLU A 74 -2.94 -10.64 -6.04
CA GLU A 74 -1.90 -10.92 -7.04
C GLU A 74 -2.18 -10.11 -8.32
N HIS A 75 -1.13 -9.67 -9.02
CA HIS A 75 -1.18 -8.90 -10.26
C HIS A 75 -0.65 -9.71 -11.44
#